data_AF-A0A154WFE2-F1
#
_entry.id   AF-A0A154WFE2-F1
#
_cell.length_a   1.000
_cell.length_b   1.000
_cell.length_c   1.000
_cell.angle_alpha   90.00
_cell.angle_beta   90.00
_cell.angle_gamma   90.00
#
_symmetry.space_group_name_H-M   'P 1'
#
loop_
_entity.id
_entity.type
_entity.pdbx_description
1 polymer ?
#
loop_
_entity_poly.entity_id
_entity_poly.type
_entity_poly.pdbx_seq_one_letter_code
_entity_poly.pdbx_strand_id
1 'polypeptide(L)'
;MPLCRYLLCLFLLLPAPALAQGEAPTDSQGQPLTPPPPRPNCDLLPGGNAPVDRIARLSGELSVHNLNYTYFGKPLLELTAADFDEMARIVKACQVADTEAPKRLQAFREKVMNANAARQETLRWIRRNQAEIKKMGNGRQDLERLQAMWLEMLARSEEMLPADRAPLARDIVLKQEQIYVSTPVPAPDPVWTPKR
;
A
#
# COMPACT_ATOMS: atom_id res chain seq x y z
N MET A 1 -19.11 58.05 -30.78
CA MET A 1 -18.29 59.28 -30.78
C MET A 1 -19.22 60.44 -30.46
N PRO A 2 -18.86 61.42 -29.60
CA PRO A 2 -17.50 61.99 -29.51
C PRO A 2 -16.92 62.28 -28.10
N LEU A 3 -15.57 62.36 -28.08
CA LEU A 3 -14.66 63.31 -27.36
C LEU A 3 -14.63 63.30 -25.81
N CYS A 4 -13.57 62.89 -25.12
CA CYS A 4 -12.17 63.38 -25.09
C CYS A 4 -11.99 64.79 -24.46
N ARG A 5 -11.38 64.86 -23.27
CA ARG A 5 -10.73 66.03 -22.64
C ARG A 5 -9.85 65.52 -21.46
N TYR A 6 -8.59 65.17 -21.71
CA TYR A 6 -7.38 65.98 -21.44
C TYR A 6 -7.29 66.58 -20.03
N LEU A 7 -6.27 66.17 -19.25
CA LEU A 7 -5.26 67.11 -18.75
C LEU A 7 -4.00 66.37 -18.27
N LEU A 8 -2.96 66.50 -19.09
CA LEU A 8 -1.56 66.27 -18.78
C LEU A 8 -1.05 67.55 -18.08
N CYS A 9 -0.42 67.44 -16.92
CA CYS A 9 0.46 68.50 -16.41
C CYS A 9 1.82 67.90 -16.04
N LEU A 10 2.71 67.95 -17.03
CA LEU A 10 4.16 67.91 -16.86
C LEU A 10 4.61 69.21 -16.17
N PHE A 11 5.39 69.13 -15.10
CA PHE A 11 6.30 70.21 -14.71
C PHE A 11 7.71 69.61 -14.54
N LEU A 12 8.62 70.12 -15.37
CA LEU A 12 10.03 69.76 -15.48
C LEU A 12 10.90 70.79 -14.74
N LEU A 13 12.10 70.32 -14.33
CA LEU A 13 13.40 71.03 -14.20
C LEU A 13 13.90 71.55 -12.82
N LEU A 14 14.78 70.74 -12.18
CA LEU A 14 16.25 70.90 -11.90
C LEU A 14 16.86 72.28 -11.53
N PRO A 15 18.13 72.39 -11.03
CA PRO A 15 18.97 71.54 -10.13
C PRO A 15 19.78 72.35 -9.07
N ALA A 16 20.49 71.69 -8.12
CA ALA A 16 21.86 72.07 -7.65
C ALA A 16 22.43 71.06 -6.62
N PRO A 17 23.76 70.92 -6.49
CA PRO A 17 24.44 69.73 -5.99
C PRO A 17 25.02 69.87 -4.56
N ALA A 18 25.25 68.76 -3.86
CA ALA A 18 26.30 68.68 -2.84
C ALA A 18 26.65 67.22 -2.49
N LEU A 19 27.87 66.86 -2.92
CA LEU A 19 28.86 66.02 -2.26
C LEU A 19 28.46 64.66 -1.63
N ALA A 20 29.01 63.65 -2.28
CA ALA A 20 29.34 62.32 -1.80
C ALA A 20 29.75 62.25 -0.31
N GLN A 21 29.14 61.30 0.40
CA GLN A 21 29.85 60.46 1.37
C GLN A 21 29.59 59.02 0.98
N GLY A 22 30.68 58.33 0.66
CA GLY A 22 30.66 56.89 0.45
C GLY A 22 30.50 56.21 1.80
N GLU A 23 29.43 55.45 1.94
CA GLU A 23 29.40 54.30 2.83
C GLU A 23 29.24 53.06 1.96
N ALA A 24 30.15 52.12 2.17
CA ALA A 24 30.24 50.85 1.46
C ALA A 24 28.90 50.11 1.52
N PRO A 25 28.51 49.38 0.46
CA PRO A 25 27.36 48.51 0.54
C PRO A 25 27.60 47.49 1.65
N THR A 26 26.73 47.52 2.66
CA THR A 26 26.61 46.40 3.58
C THR A 26 26.12 45.23 2.74
N ASP A 27 26.97 44.22 2.58
CA ASP A 27 26.63 42.93 1.99
C ASP A 27 25.36 42.41 2.64
N SER A 28 24.23 42.62 1.97
CA SER A 28 23.04 41.81 2.21
C SER A 28 23.41 40.43 1.70
N GLN A 29 23.87 39.58 2.62
CA GLN A 29 24.07 38.15 2.37
C GLN A 29 22.85 37.64 1.63
N GLY A 30 23.02 37.39 0.33
CA GLY A 30 22.03 36.72 -0.48
C GLY A 30 21.74 35.39 0.18
N GLN A 31 20.58 35.27 0.81
CA GLN A 31 20.03 33.95 1.08
C GLN A 31 20.07 33.19 -0.24
N PRO A 32 20.67 31.99 -0.28
CA PRO A 32 20.58 31.16 -1.46
C PRO A 32 19.09 31.04 -1.78
N LEU A 33 18.68 31.53 -2.95
CA LEU A 33 17.34 31.30 -3.50
C LEU A 33 17.20 29.79 -3.56
N THR A 34 16.60 29.22 -2.52
CA THR A 34 16.27 27.81 -2.51
C THR A 34 15.32 27.65 -3.68
N PRO A 35 15.64 26.81 -4.68
CA PRO A 35 14.74 26.63 -5.80
C PRO A 35 13.35 26.31 -5.24
N PRO A 36 12.28 26.92 -5.80
CA PRO A 36 10.94 26.64 -5.32
C PRO A 36 10.74 25.13 -5.33
N PRO A 37 10.09 24.57 -4.29
CA PRO A 37 9.88 23.14 -4.21
C PRO A 37 9.29 22.64 -5.54
N PRO A 38 9.74 21.49 -6.06
CA PRO A 38 9.25 20.96 -7.31
C PRO A 38 7.72 20.92 -7.28
N ARG A 39 7.09 21.35 -8.37
CA ARG A 39 5.62 21.37 -8.45
C ARG A 39 5.11 19.94 -8.30
N PRO A 40 4.07 19.72 -7.47
CA PRO A 40 3.51 18.39 -7.30
C PRO A 40 2.94 17.88 -8.61
N ASN A 41 3.17 16.60 -8.90
CA ASN A 41 2.67 15.98 -10.11
C ASN A 41 1.22 15.50 -9.91
N CYS A 42 0.26 16.29 -10.36
CA CYS A 42 -1.17 15.99 -10.24
C CYS A 42 -1.59 14.74 -11.02
N ASP A 43 -0.83 14.33 -12.04
CA ASP A 43 -1.13 13.16 -12.88
C ASP A 43 -0.98 11.83 -12.12
N LEU A 44 -0.34 11.86 -10.93
CA LEU A 44 -0.22 10.70 -10.06
C LEU A 44 -1.53 10.33 -9.36
N LEU A 45 -2.45 11.28 -9.16
CA LEU A 45 -3.72 11.05 -8.48
C LEU A 45 -4.64 10.06 -9.22
N PRO A 46 -4.86 10.15 -10.54
CA PRO A 46 -5.66 9.15 -11.26
C PRO A 46 -4.92 7.82 -11.52
N GLY A 47 -3.64 7.69 -11.16
CA GLY A 47 -2.68 6.70 -11.67
C GLY A 47 -2.87 5.23 -11.25
N GLY A 48 -4.09 4.69 -11.29
CA GLY A 48 -4.35 3.29 -11.00
C GLY A 48 -5.79 2.83 -11.26
N ASN A 49 -6.08 1.58 -10.92
CA ASN A 49 -7.40 0.96 -11.06
C ASN A 49 -8.16 0.84 -9.72
N ALA A 50 -7.58 1.30 -8.61
CA ALA A 50 -8.25 1.30 -7.33
C ALA A 50 -9.45 2.26 -7.35
N PRO A 51 -10.66 1.81 -7.01
CA PRO A 51 -11.83 2.67 -6.95
C PRO A 51 -11.83 3.47 -5.64
N VAL A 52 -10.91 4.44 -5.49
CA VAL A 52 -10.66 5.18 -4.25
C VAL A 52 -11.93 5.72 -3.61
N ASP A 53 -12.79 6.39 -4.40
CA ASP A 53 -14.04 6.95 -3.89
C ASP A 53 -15.00 5.88 -3.37
N ARG A 54 -15.00 4.69 -3.98
CA ARG A 54 -15.81 3.56 -3.51
C ARG A 54 -15.23 2.98 -2.22
N ILE A 55 -13.91 2.80 -2.16
CA ILE A 55 -13.21 2.25 -0.99
C ILE A 55 -13.38 3.19 0.22
N ALA A 56 -13.21 4.49 0.02
CA ALA A 56 -13.38 5.50 1.06
C ALA A 56 -14.79 5.54 1.66
N ARG A 57 -15.81 5.09 0.92
CA ARG A 57 -17.22 5.08 1.35
C ARG A 57 -17.68 3.72 1.89
N LEU A 58 -16.80 2.72 1.97
CA LEU A 58 -17.16 1.43 2.54
C LEU A 58 -17.56 1.58 4.01
N SER A 59 -18.75 1.08 4.36
CA SER A 59 -19.19 0.99 5.75
C SER A 59 -18.39 -0.04 6.55
N GLY A 60 -17.92 -1.09 5.88
CA GLY A 60 -17.08 -2.14 6.44
C GLY A 60 -15.60 -2.03 6.05
N GLU A 61 -14.83 -3.05 6.37
CA GLU A 61 -13.40 -3.12 6.02
C GLU A 61 -13.18 -3.45 4.54
N LEU A 62 -12.01 -3.06 4.03
CA LEU A 62 -11.57 -3.44 2.69
C LEU A 62 -11.16 -4.92 2.69
N SER A 63 -11.70 -5.71 1.76
CA SER A 63 -11.25 -7.09 1.55
C SER A 63 -9.75 -7.13 1.19
N VAL A 64 -9.01 -8.08 1.76
CA VAL A 64 -7.58 -8.30 1.44
C VAL A 64 -7.37 -8.55 -0.05
N HIS A 65 -8.33 -9.18 -0.75
CA HIS A 65 -8.26 -9.40 -2.19
C HIS A 65 -8.18 -8.10 -3.02
N ASN A 66 -8.74 -7.01 -2.51
CA ASN A 66 -8.71 -5.72 -3.18
C ASN A 66 -7.36 -4.99 -3.03
N LEU A 67 -6.44 -5.51 -2.20
CA LEU A 67 -5.11 -4.91 -2.04
C LEU A 67 -4.23 -5.03 -3.29
N ASN A 68 -4.61 -5.90 -4.25
CA ASN A 68 -3.94 -6.03 -5.54
C ASN A 68 -4.28 -4.89 -6.51
N TYR A 69 -5.30 -4.08 -6.23
CA TYR A 69 -5.53 -2.89 -7.04
C TYR A 69 -4.33 -1.96 -6.98
N THR A 70 -4.09 -1.24 -8.05
CA THR A 70 -3.03 -0.26 -8.17
C THR A 70 -3.60 1.12 -7.91
N TYR A 71 -2.88 1.94 -7.16
CA TYR A 71 -3.12 3.36 -7.04
C TYR A 71 -1.79 4.06 -6.81
N PHE A 72 -1.65 5.28 -7.30
CA PHE A 72 -0.42 6.05 -7.10
C PHE A 72 0.83 5.30 -7.61
N GLY A 73 0.69 4.59 -8.74
CA GLY A 73 1.78 3.82 -9.36
C GLY A 73 2.20 2.53 -8.65
N LYS A 74 1.50 2.10 -7.59
CA LYS A 74 1.85 0.90 -6.81
C LYS A 74 0.60 0.08 -6.42
N PRO A 75 0.70 -1.23 -6.20
CA PRO A 75 -0.35 -2.00 -5.55
C PRO A 75 -0.71 -1.42 -4.17
N LEU A 76 -1.98 -1.51 -3.75
CA LEU A 76 -2.41 -1.00 -2.44
C LEU A 76 -1.68 -1.71 -1.28
N LEU A 77 -1.31 -2.98 -1.46
CA LEU A 77 -0.50 -3.72 -0.49
C LEU A 77 0.90 -3.13 -0.26
N GLU A 78 1.39 -2.30 -1.19
CA GLU A 78 2.71 -1.67 -1.14
C GLU A 78 2.65 -0.19 -0.73
N LEU A 79 1.45 0.38 -0.58
CA LEU A 79 1.31 1.76 -0.14
C LEU A 79 1.68 1.89 1.34
N THR A 80 2.57 2.84 1.61
CA THR A 80 3.06 3.16 2.95
C THR A 80 2.41 4.44 3.47
N ALA A 81 2.57 4.70 4.78
CA ALA A 81 2.16 5.97 5.38
C ALA A 81 2.75 7.19 4.64
N ALA A 82 4.02 7.10 4.21
CA ALA A 82 4.68 8.17 3.47
C ALA A 82 4.06 8.40 2.09
N ASP A 83 3.60 7.34 1.41
CA ASP A 83 2.88 7.48 0.15
C ASP A 83 1.56 8.25 0.36
N PHE A 84 0.81 7.95 1.42
CA PHE A 84 -0.42 8.68 1.75
C PHE A 84 -0.17 10.14 2.14
N ASP A 85 0.92 10.41 2.85
CA ASP A 85 1.31 11.78 3.21
C ASP A 85 1.69 12.59 1.94
N GLU A 86 2.35 11.96 0.97
CA GLU A 86 2.63 12.58 -0.34
C GLU A 86 1.36 12.79 -1.16
N MET A 87 0.44 11.82 -1.19
CA MET A 87 -0.88 12.00 -1.82
C MET A 87 -1.62 13.20 -1.22
N ALA A 88 -1.59 13.38 0.11
CA ALA A 88 -2.26 14.49 0.78
C ALA A 88 -1.63 15.84 0.40
N ARG A 89 -0.31 15.90 0.28
CA ARG A 89 0.41 17.07 -0.24
C ARG A 89 0.00 17.40 -1.67
N ILE A 90 -0.05 16.40 -2.55
CA ILE A 90 -0.44 16.58 -3.96
C ILE A 90 -1.90 17.03 -4.07
N VAL A 91 -2.84 16.40 -3.36
CA VAL A 91 -4.26 16.79 -3.33
C VAL A 91 -4.42 18.26 -2.93
N LYS A 92 -3.72 18.71 -1.88
CA LYS A 92 -3.77 20.10 -1.43
C LYS A 92 -3.23 21.07 -2.48
N ALA A 93 -2.13 20.72 -3.13
CA ALA A 93 -1.43 21.60 -4.05
C ALA A 93 -2.04 21.64 -5.46
N CYS A 94 -2.68 20.55 -5.89
CA CYS A 94 -3.38 20.47 -7.17
C CYS A 94 -4.73 21.19 -7.18
N GLN A 95 -5.10 21.89 -6.09
CA GLN A 95 -6.33 22.67 -5.94
C GLN A 95 -7.55 21.93 -6.49
N VAL A 96 -7.67 20.64 -6.14
CA VAL A 96 -8.85 19.87 -6.53
C VAL A 96 -10.06 20.60 -5.95
N ALA A 97 -10.99 21.05 -6.79
CA ALA A 97 -12.19 21.80 -6.37
C ALA A 97 -13.08 21.05 -5.36
N ASP A 98 -12.73 19.80 -5.08
CA ASP A 98 -13.37 18.88 -4.18
C ASP A 98 -12.87 19.05 -2.74
N THR A 99 -13.67 19.73 -1.92
CA THR A 99 -13.41 19.95 -0.49
C THR A 99 -13.42 18.66 0.34
N GLU A 100 -13.98 17.57 -0.19
CA GLU A 100 -14.05 16.28 0.50
C GLU A 100 -12.88 15.36 0.16
N ALA A 101 -12.05 15.71 -0.84
CA ALA A 101 -10.89 14.91 -1.24
C ALA A 101 -9.94 14.57 -0.06
N PRO A 102 -9.62 15.48 0.88
CA PRO A 102 -8.80 15.13 2.04
C PRO A 102 -9.44 14.07 2.95
N LYS A 103 -10.75 14.17 3.20
CA LYS A 103 -11.48 13.20 4.03
C LYS A 103 -11.56 11.84 3.34
N ARG A 104 -11.80 11.81 2.03
CA ARG A 104 -11.82 10.56 1.25
C ARG A 104 -10.45 9.90 1.22
N LEU A 105 -9.38 10.68 1.09
CA LEU A 105 -8.01 10.16 1.16
C LEU A 105 -7.70 9.58 2.54
N GLN A 106 -8.13 10.22 3.62
CA GLN A 106 -7.96 9.71 4.97
C GLN A 106 -8.72 8.39 5.19
N ALA A 107 -9.99 8.33 4.80
CA ALA A 107 -10.78 7.09 4.89
C ALA A 107 -10.18 5.97 4.03
N PHE A 108 -9.71 6.30 2.82
CA PHE A 108 -9.01 5.37 1.94
C PHE A 108 -7.72 4.82 2.59
N ARG A 109 -6.90 5.70 3.20
CA ARG A 109 -5.70 5.32 3.96
C ARG A 109 -6.04 4.32 5.05
N GLU A 110 -7.02 4.62 5.89
CA GLU A 110 -7.42 3.75 7.00
C GLU A 110 -7.82 2.36 6.50
N LYS A 111 -8.66 2.29 5.45
CA LYS A 111 -9.11 1.02 4.87
C LYS A 111 -7.97 0.19 4.29
N VAL A 112 -7.04 0.81 3.57
CA VAL A 112 -5.87 0.13 3.02
C VAL A 112 -4.94 -0.37 4.13
N MET A 113 -4.67 0.47 5.13
CA MET A 113 -3.79 0.12 6.24
C MET A 113 -4.35 -1.01 7.10
N ASN A 114 -5.65 -1.00 7.39
CA ASN A 114 -6.32 -2.06 8.16
C ASN A 114 -6.30 -3.40 7.41
N ALA A 115 -6.63 -3.39 6.12
CA ALA A 115 -6.56 -4.60 5.29
C ALA A 115 -5.13 -5.16 5.20
N ASN A 116 -4.12 -4.29 5.09
CA ASN A 116 -2.72 -4.71 5.16
C ASN A 116 -2.35 -5.30 6.53
N ALA A 117 -2.81 -4.71 7.63
CA ALA A 117 -2.57 -5.25 8.97
C ALA A 117 -3.16 -6.66 9.13
N ALA A 118 -4.40 -6.86 8.69
CA ALA A 118 -5.06 -8.17 8.68
C ALA A 118 -4.26 -9.19 7.84
N ARG A 119 -3.81 -8.80 6.64
CA ARG A 119 -2.94 -9.64 5.80
C ARG A 119 -1.64 -10.02 6.53
N GLN A 120 -1.02 -9.09 7.26
CA GLN A 120 0.22 -9.36 8.01
C GLN A 120 0.02 -10.34 9.17
N GLU A 121 -1.15 -10.36 9.81
CA GLU A 121 -1.52 -11.39 10.78
C GLU A 121 -1.57 -12.78 10.15
N THR A 122 -2.23 -12.88 9.00
CA THR A 122 -2.31 -14.14 8.25
C THR A 122 -0.95 -14.61 7.76
N LEU A 123 -0.11 -13.71 7.25
CA LEU A 123 1.28 -14.04 6.87
C LEU A 123 2.10 -14.54 8.05
N ARG A 124 1.91 -13.97 9.26
CA ARG A 124 2.53 -14.49 10.49
C ARG A 124 2.02 -15.89 10.84
N TRP A 125 0.73 -16.13 10.71
CA TRP A 125 0.13 -17.45 10.91
C TRP A 125 0.68 -18.48 9.91
N ILE A 126 0.78 -18.13 8.62
CA ILE A 126 1.38 -18.99 7.58
C ILE A 126 2.81 -19.37 7.96
N ARG A 127 3.67 -18.40 8.31
CA ARG A 127 5.06 -18.67 8.69
C ARG A 127 5.18 -19.62 9.89
N ARG A 128 4.30 -19.50 10.88
CA ARG A 128 4.28 -20.41 12.04
C ARG A 128 3.92 -21.83 11.62
N ASN A 129 2.88 -22.01 10.80
CA ASN A 129 2.48 -23.34 10.33
C ASN A 129 3.55 -23.97 9.43
N GLN A 130 4.20 -23.20 8.54
CA GLN A 130 5.33 -23.70 7.76
C GLN A 130 6.50 -24.15 8.65
N ALA A 131 6.77 -23.44 9.76
CA ALA A 131 7.78 -23.84 10.72
C ALA A 131 7.39 -25.10 11.52
N GLU A 132 6.10 -25.28 11.78
CA GLU A 132 5.55 -26.48 12.41
C GLU A 132 5.68 -27.71 11.49
N ILE A 133 5.29 -27.59 10.22
CA ILE A 133 5.41 -28.64 9.19
C ILE A 133 6.84 -29.17 9.10
N LYS A 134 7.84 -28.28 9.14
CA LYS A 134 9.27 -28.66 9.10
C LYS A 134 9.72 -29.52 10.27
N LYS A 135 9.00 -29.50 11.39
CA LYS A 135 9.33 -30.24 12.62
C LYS A 135 8.49 -31.51 12.79
N MET A 136 7.47 -31.72 11.96
CA MET A 136 6.57 -32.86 12.05
C MET A 136 7.30 -34.17 11.75
N GLY A 137 6.91 -35.22 12.47
CA GLY A 137 7.28 -36.59 12.18
C GLY A 137 6.53 -37.12 10.95
N ASN A 138 6.40 -38.44 10.86
CA ASN A 138 5.59 -39.08 9.83
C ASN A 138 4.46 -39.94 10.43
N GLY A 139 3.90 -39.50 11.55
CA GLY A 139 2.85 -40.24 12.25
C GLY A 139 1.44 -39.86 11.79
N ARG A 140 0.45 -40.66 12.23
CA ARG A 140 -0.97 -40.35 12.07
C ARG A 140 -1.35 -38.99 12.66
N GLN A 141 -0.77 -38.62 13.82
CA GLN A 141 -1.02 -37.33 14.46
C GLN A 141 -0.57 -36.15 13.57
N ASP A 142 0.53 -36.31 12.83
CA ASP A 142 0.99 -35.29 11.89
C ASP A 142 0.01 -35.15 10.70
N LEU A 143 -0.56 -36.26 10.19
CA LEU A 143 -1.62 -36.21 9.16
C LEU A 143 -2.87 -35.48 9.63
N GLU A 144 -3.34 -35.78 10.85
CA GLU A 144 -4.51 -35.11 11.45
C GLU A 144 -4.24 -33.60 11.62
N ARG A 145 -3.03 -33.24 12.04
CA ARG A 145 -2.63 -31.84 12.15
C ARG A 145 -2.53 -31.13 10.79
N LEU A 146 -1.98 -31.78 9.77
CA LEU A 146 -1.93 -31.25 8.40
C LEU A 146 -3.33 -31.01 7.82
N GLN A 147 -4.27 -31.94 8.10
CA GLN A 147 -5.67 -31.77 7.71
C GLN A 147 -6.32 -30.57 8.42
N ALA A 148 -6.06 -30.41 9.72
CA ALA A 148 -6.53 -29.25 10.47
C ALA A 148 -5.97 -27.93 9.90
N MET A 149 -4.66 -27.89 9.60
CA MET A 149 -4.03 -26.72 8.95
C MET A 149 -4.66 -26.39 7.60
N TRP A 150 -5.01 -27.40 6.80
CA TRP A 150 -5.70 -27.20 5.53
C TRP A 150 -7.07 -26.54 5.73
N LEU A 151 -7.86 -27.03 6.69
CA LEU A 151 -9.16 -26.46 7.01
C LEU A 151 -9.05 -25.04 7.58
N GLU A 152 -8.07 -24.77 8.45
CA GLU A 152 -7.78 -23.43 8.94
C GLU A 152 -7.40 -22.48 7.79
N MET A 153 -6.59 -22.93 6.84
CA MET A 153 -6.20 -22.14 5.66
C MET A 153 -7.41 -21.79 4.80
N LEU A 154 -8.33 -22.75 4.59
CA LEU A 154 -9.58 -22.51 3.84
C LEU A 154 -10.50 -21.53 4.58
N ALA A 155 -10.63 -21.66 5.90
CA ALA A 155 -11.45 -20.77 6.71
C ALA A 155 -10.95 -19.31 6.68
N ARG A 156 -9.65 -19.10 6.42
CA ARG A 156 -8.99 -17.79 6.36
C ARG A 156 -8.79 -17.28 4.93
N SER A 157 -9.44 -17.88 3.92
CA SER A 157 -9.15 -17.57 2.51
C SER A 157 -9.31 -16.09 2.15
N GLU A 158 -10.27 -15.42 2.78
CA GLU A 158 -10.57 -13.99 2.57
C GLU A 158 -9.59 -13.05 3.28
N GLU A 159 -8.75 -13.58 4.17
CA GLU A 159 -7.75 -12.83 4.94
C GLU A 159 -6.36 -12.84 4.28
N MET A 160 -6.23 -13.43 3.09
CA MET A 160 -4.96 -13.58 2.39
C MET A 160 -5.09 -13.53 0.88
N LEU A 161 -4.02 -13.13 0.21
CA LEU A 161 -3.98 -13.21 -1.25
C LEU A 161 -3.80 -14.67 -1.70
N PRO A 162 -4.26 -15.04 -2.91
CA PRO A 162 -3.97 -16.36 -3.48
C PRO A 162 -2.47 -16.69 -3.54
N ALA A 163 -1.61 -15.67 -3.71
CA ALA A 163 -0.16 -15.84 -3.69
C ALA A 163 0.38 -16.11 -2.27
N ASP A 164 -0.27 -15.59 -1.23
CA ASP A 164 0.13 -15.80 0.16
C ASP A 164 -0.17 -17.24 0.60
N ARG A 165 -1.33 -17.79 0.21
CA ARG A 165 -1.75 -19.15 0.60
C ARG A 165 -0.98 -20.27 -0.09
N ALA A 166 -0.54 -20.05 -1.33
CA ALA A 166 0.00 -21.10 -2.19
C ALA A 166 1.22 -21.84 -1.60
N PRO A 167 2.19 -21.16 -0.96
CA PRO A 167 3.30 -21.84 -0.30
C PRO A 167 2.87 -22.79 0.82
N LEU A 168 1.94 -22.38 1.69
CA LEU A 168 1.45 -23.24 2.78
C LEU A 168 0.71 -24.46 2.24
N ALA A 169 -0.18 -24.26 1.25
CA ALA A 169 -0.90 -25.35 0.61
C ALA A 169 0.05 -26.40 0.04
N ARG A 170 1.11 -25.95 -0.65
CA ARG A 170 2.15 -26.83 -1.19
C ARG A 170 2.90 -27.57 -0.08
N ASP A 171 3.31 -26.88 0.97
CA ASP A 171 4.08 -27.49 2.07
C ASP A 171 3.23 -28.56 2.81
N ILE A 172 1.91 -28.34 2.95
CA ILE A 172 0.98 -29.33 3.51
C ILE A 172 0.94 -30.59 2.63
N VAL A 173 0.70 -30.42 1.33
CA VAL A 173 0.57 -31.55 0.39
C VAL A 173 1.86 -32.36 0.33
N LEU A 174 3.01 -31.70 0.20
CA LEU A 174 4.32 -32.38 0.16
C LEU A 174 4.58 -33.18 1.44
N LYS A 175 4.20 -32.65 2.61
CA LYS A 175 4.35 -33.39 3.85
C LYS A 175 3.39 -34.57 3.93
N GLN A 176 2.13 -34.42 3.51
CA GLN A 176 1.16 -35.52 3.45
C GLN A 176 1.68 -36.66 2.55
N GLU A 177 2.16 -36.34 1.35
CA GLU A 177 2.78 -37.29 0.42
C GLU A 177 3.95 -38.02 1.05
N GLN A 178 4.85 -37.29 1.73
CA GLN A 178 5.97 -37.89 2.45
C GLN A 178 5.49 -38.91 3.50
N ILE A 179 4.43 -38.59 4.25
CA ILE A 179 3.89 -39.49 5.27
C ILE A 179 3.32 -40.74 4.62
N TYR A 180 2.51 -40.60 3.57
CA TYR A 180 1.91 -41.74 2.86
C TYR A 180 2.97 -42.68 2.30
N VAL A 181 4.03 -42.16 1.68
CA VAL A 181 5.14 -42.97 1.16
C VAL A 181 5.90 -43.69 2.28
N SER A 182 6.06 -43.05 3.44
CA SER A 182 6.79 -43.64 4.57
C SER A 182 5.97 -44.61 5.43
N THR A 183 4.65 -44.67 5.23
CA THR A 183 3.76 -45.54 6.01
C THR A 183 3.79 -46.95 5.43
N PRO A 184 4.22 -47.98 6.19
CA PRO A 184 4.21 -49.35 5.71
C PRO A 184 2.77 -49.79 5.36
N VAL A 185 2.58 -50.34 4.17
CA VAL A 185 1.32 -51.02 3.82
C VAL A 185 1.24 -52.31 4.64
N PRO A 186 0.14 -52.56 5.38
CA PRO A 186 -0.03 -53.84 6.07
C PRO A 186 0.13 -54.99 5.09
N ALA A 187 0.81 -56.06 5.51
CA ALA A 187 0.87 -57.28 4.70
C ALA A 187 -0.57 -57.73 4.40
N PRO A 188 -0.89 -58.11 3.14
CA PRO A 188 -2.22 -58.59 2.84
C PRO A 188 -2.53 -59.80 3.74
N ASP A 189 -3.74 -59.81 4.30
CA ASP A 189 -4.20 -60.95 5.09
C ASP A 189 -4.05 -62.22 4.24
N PRO A 190 -3.55 -63.33 4.81
CA PRO A 190 -3.43 -64.58 4.07
C PRO A 190 -4.81 -64.96 3.53
N VAL A 191 -4.90 -65.07 2.20
CA VAL A 191 -6.09 -65.58 1.51
C VAL A 191 -6.43 -66.92 2.16
N TRP A 192 -7.63 -67.01 2.71
CA TRP A 192 -8.13 -68.14 3.48
C TRP A 192 -7.66 -69.47 2.88
N THR A 193 -6.75 -70.17 3.56
CA THR A 193 -6.31 -71.50 3.16
C THR A 193 -7.35 -72.50 3.65
N PRO A 194 -8.03 -73.25 2.76
CA PRO A 194 -8.94 -74.30 3.20
C PRO A 194 -8.18 -75.31 4.05
N LYS A 195 -8.70 -75.61 5.25
CA LYS A 195 -8.21 -76.75 6.04
C LYS A 195 -8.36 -78.02 5.20
N ARG A 196 -7.24 -78.74 5.00
CA ARG A 196 -7.24 -80.07 4.39
C ARG A 196 -7.79 -81.11 5.36
#